data_AF-A0AAE1XC89-F1
#
_entry.id   AF-A0AAE1XC89-F1
#
_cell.length_a   1.000
_cell.length_b   1.000
_cell.length_c   1.000
_cell.angle_alpha   90.00
_cell.angle_beta   90.00
_cell.angle_gamma   90.00
#
_symmetry.space_group_name_H-M   'P 1'
#
loop_
_entity.id
_entity.type
_entity.pdbx_description
1 polymer ?
#
loop_
_entity_poly.entity_id
_entity_poly.type
_entity_poly.pdbx_seq_one_letter_code
_entity_poly.pdbx_strand_id
1 'polypeptide(L)'
;MASAIGCCSLKVTHQGGMPNWRSPRAAVVPNFHLPMRSYEVKNRTSVDDIKSLRLITAIKTPYLPDGRFDLEAYDTLVNMQIEDGVEGVIVGGTTGEGQLMSWDEHIMLIGHTVNCFGGSIKVIGNTGSNSTREAIHATEQGFAVGMHAALHINPYYGKTSEGGLVSHFDSVLSMGPTIIYNVPSRTGQDIPPRVVHTLAQSRNLAGIKECVGNDRVEQYTSHGLVVWSGNDDQCHDSRWDYGATGVISVTSNLVPGLMRELMFGGKNPSLNSKLAHLIEWLFQEPNPIGLNTALAQLGVVRPVFRLPYIPLPLAKRVEFVNIVKELERENFVGERDVQVLDDNDFILIDSKTYAGSQTSRNIDVLLNKLVSGTVQNGFIATSYGVGKYQIYGLAQCRGDVSKQTAQFASKMQWRIYVIIVQTGQMPGFENVTDPDVFNQKLGDLMDQISSEAVKPGSKGLGKGKTDISSFVRLYALVQCTIDLSELNCAQCIAIAIENFPTICGSHKSLVDSLVNYKSVMALNP
;
A
#
# COMPACT_ATOMS: atom_id res chain seq x y z
N MET A 1 -44.35 -7.82 -12.74
CA MET A 1 -45.26 -6.82 -12.14
C MET A 1 -44.41 -5.79 -11.44
N ALA A 2 -44.72 -4.50 -11.60
CA ALA A 2 -44.00 -3.40 -10.95
C ALA A 2 -44.86 -2.80 -9.82
N SER A 3 -44.20 -2.27 -8.79
CA SER A 3 -44.73 -1.17 -7.97
C SER A 3 -43.59 -0.50 -7.23
N ALA A 4 -43.43 0.81 -7.44
CA ALA A 4 -42.45 1.67 -6.77
C ALA A 4 -43.13 2.45 -5.62
N ILE A 5 -42.52 3.59 -5.25
CA ILE A 5 -43.02 4.66 -4.36
C ILE A 5 -42.55 4.50 -2.88
N GLY A 6 -41.91 5.51 -2.27
CA GLY A 6 -41.52 6.80 -2.86
C GLY A 6 -40.82 7.78 -1.92
N CYS A 7 -40.47 8.94 -2.47
CA CYS A 7 -39.85 10.05 -1.77
C CYS A 7 -40.77 10.68 -0.71
N CYS A 8 -40.24 11.03 0.47
CA CYS A 8 -40.86 11.99 1.36
C CYS A 8 -40.30 13.40 1.10
N SER A 9 -41.13 14.26 0.51
CA SER A 9 -40.91 15.70 0.46
C SER A 9 -41.33 16.35 1.78
N LEU A 10 -40.47 17.16 2.38
CA LEU A 10 -40.81 17.99 3.54
C LEU A 10 -41.42 19.32 3.08
N LYS A 11 -42.75 19.40 3.13
CA LYS A 11 -43.48 20.67 3.03
C LYS A 11 -43.26 21.49 4.29
N VAL A 12 -42.88 22.75 4.13
CA VAL A 12 -42.94 23.76 5.20
C VAL A 12 -44.38 24.28 5.31
N THR A 13 -44.97 24.20 6.50
CA THR A 13 -46.22 24.88 6.84
C THR A 13 -46.05 25.63 8.15
N HIS A 14 -46.03 26.97 8.09
CA HIS A 14 -46.13 27.83 9.26
C HIS A 14 -47.59 27.89 9.74
N GLN A 15 -47.87 27.37 10.93
CA GLN A 15 -48.92 27.86 11.81
C GLN A 15 -48.42 27.87 13.26
N GLY A 16 -48.81 28.90 14.02
CA GLY A 16 -48.22 29.21 15.32
C GLY A 16 -48.82 28.49 16.51
N GLY A 17 -48.10 28.54 17.63
CA GLY A 17 -48.48 27.94 18.91
C GLY A 17 -47.34 27.10 19.48
N MET A 18 -46.81 27.47 20.64
CA MET A 18 -45.79 26.67 21.35
C MET A 18 -46.44 25.50 22.10
N PRO A 19 -45.88 24.28 21.98
CA PRO A 19 -45.94 23.30 23.05
C PRO A 19 -44.53 22.91 23.52
N ASN A 20 -44.37 22.80 24.84
CA ASN A 20 -43.12 22.51 25.55
C ASN A 20 -42.28 21.39 24.91
N TRP A 21 -41.07 21.72 24.46
CA TRP A 21 -40.08 20.74 23.98
C TRP A 21 -39.58 19.88 25.16
N ARG A 22 -40.08 18.64 25.25
CA ARG A 22 -39.44 17.62 26.08
C ARG A 22 -38.22 17.09 25.35
N SER A 23 -37.07 17.18 25.99
CA SER A 23 -35.84 16.53 25.52
C SER A 23 -36.11 15.06 25.16
N PRO A 24 -35.78 14.62 23.93
CA PRO A 24 -35.65 13.21 23.66
C PRO A 24 -34.59 12.67 24.62
N ARG A 25 -34.98 11.78 25.54
CA ARG A 25 -34.01 10.98 26.28
C ARG A 25 -33.25 10.19 25.23
N ALA A 26 -32.02 10.62 24.92
CA ALA A 26 -31.13 9.84 24.09
C ALA A 26 -31.05 8.45 24.72
N ALA A 27 -31.31 7.42 23.92
CA ALA A 27 -30.94 6.07 24.31
C ALA A 27 -29.42 6.08 24.40
N VAL A 28 -28.89 6.28 25.60
CA VAL A 28 -27.48 6.03 25.90
C VAL A 28 -27.31 4.54 25.75
N VAL A 29 -26.92 4.11 24.55
CA VAL A 29 -26.36 2.79 24.30
C VAL A 29 -24.90 2.89 24.70
N PRO A 30 -24.49 2.37 25.87
CA PRO A 30 -23.08 2.35 26.23
C PRO A 30 -22.38 1.33 25.34
N ASN A 31 -21.11 1.58 25.01
CA ASN A 31 -20.20 0.71 24.28
C ASN A 31 -20.45 0.58 22.76
N PHE A 32 -19.92 1.55 22.00
CA PHE A 32 -19.13 1.17 20.83
C PHE A 32 -17.70 0.83 21.30
N HIS A 33 -17.52 -0.40 21.78
CA HIS A 33 -16.26 -1.08 21.47
C HIS A 33 -16.35 -1.43 19.98
N LEU A 34 -15.48 -0.89 19.14
CA LEU A 34 -15.26 -1.50 17.82
C LEU A 34 -14.75 -2.91 18.08
N PRO A 35 -15.48 -3.97 17.71
CA PRO A 35 -15.02 -5.31 17.97
C PRO A 35 -13.91 -5.62 16.96
N MET A 36 -12.65 -5.48 17.39
CA MET A 36 -11.49 -5.99 16.63
C MET A 36 -11.52 -7.53 16.44
N ARG A 37 -12.56 -8.19 16.95
CA ARG A 37 -13.01 -9.52 16.54
C ARG A 37 -14.45 -9.43 16.04
N SER A 38 -14.66 -9.28 14.73
CA SER A 38 -15.97 -9.57 14.16
C SER A 38 -16.18 -11.08 14.21
N TYR A 39 -16.95 -11.55 15.19
CA TYR A 39 -17.48 -12.92 15.23
C TYR A 39 -18.53 -13.17 14.13
N GLU A 40 -18.99 -12.10 13.47
CA GLU A 40 -19.72 -12.21 12.21
C GLU A 40 -18.84 -12.86 11.14
N VAL A 41 -19.32 -13.99 10.63
CA VAL A 41 -18.73 -14.69 9.50
C VAL A 41 -19.03 -13.89 8.23
N LYS A 42 -18.26 -12.81 7.99
CA LYS A 42 -18.10 -12.25 6.64
C LYS A 42 -17.78 -13.43 5.70
N ASN A 43 -18.48 -13.56 4.57
CA ASN A 43 -18.35 -14.66 3.61
C ASN A 43 -16.89 -15.10 3.44
N ARG A 44 -16.48 -16.14 4.17
CA ARG A 44 -15.11 -16.65 4.09
C ARG A 44 -15.02 -17.45 2.81
N THR A 45 -14.02 -17.16 1.98
CA THR A 45 -13.71 -17.99 0.80
C THR A 45 -13.56 -19.44 1.24
N SER A 46 -14.18 -20.37 0.51
CA SER A 46 -14.06 -21.78 0.85
C SER A 46 -12.61 -22.23 0.65
N VAL A 47 -12.15 -23.14 1.49
CA VAL A 47 -10.85 -23.80 1.28
C VAL A 47 -10.86 -24.53 -0.06
N ASP A 48 -12.01 -25.05 -0.50
CA ASP A 48 -12.17 -25.71 -1.79
C ASP A 48 -12.11 -24.74 -2.97
N ASP A 49 -12.54 -23.48 -2.80
CA ASP A 49 -12.35 -22.44 -3.83
C ASP A 49 -10.84 -22.24 -4.08
N ILE A 50 -10.05 -22.14 -3.00
CA ILE A 50 -8.59 -21.97 -3.08
C ILE A 50 -7.95 -23.20 -3.71
N LYS A 51 -8.37 -24.42 -3.31
CA LYS A 51 -7.91 -25.69 -3.90
C LYS A 51 -8.24 -25.85 -5.38
N SER A 52 -9.23 -25.12 -5.91
CA SER A 52 -9.62 -25.24 -7.33
C SER A 52 -8.73 -24.45 -8.29
N LEU A 53 -8.00 -23.44 -7.78
CA LEU A 53 -7.16 -22.54 -8.57
C LEU A 53 -5.98 -23.31 -9.19
N ARG A 54 -5.70 -23.09 -10.48
CA ARG A 54 -4.57 -23.69 -11.20
C ARG A 54 -3.52 -22.67 -11.59
N LEU A 55 -3.91 -21.44 -11.91
CA LEU A 55 -2.96 -20.36 -12.21
C LEU A 55 -3.05 -19.26 -11.16
N ILE A 56 -2.01 -19.18 -10.33
CA ILE A 56 -1.83 -18.13 -9.34
C ILE A 56 -0.54 -17.36 -9.66
N THR A 57 -0.63 -16.05 -9.82
CA THR A 57 0.56 -15.21 -10.07
C THR A 57 1.16 -14.71 -8.76
N ALA A 58 2.45 -14.94 -8.55
CA ALA A 58 3.20 -14.25 -7.51
C ALA A 58 3.53 -12.83 -7.99
N ILE A 59 2.59 -11.90 -7.82
CA ILE A 59 2.60 -10.62 -8.53
C ILE A 59 3.69 -9.66 -8.01
N LYS A 60 4.36 -8.99 -8.94
CA LYS A 60 5.41 -7.99 -8.67
C LYS A 60 4.82 -6.72 -8.06
N THR A 61 5.53 -6.11 -7.11
CA THR A 61 5.15 -4.80 -6.53
C THR A 61 5.93 -3.68 -7.22
N PRO A 62 5.30 -2.78 -7.99
CA PRO A 62 5.98 -1.67 -8.64
C PRO A 62 6.21 -0.47 -7.71
N TYR A 63 7.21 0.34 -8.05
CA TYR A 63 7.68 1.45 -7.21
C TYR A 63 7.69 2.77 -7.97
N LEU A 64 7.34 3.84 -7.27
CA LEU A 64 7.55 5.23 -7.64
C LEU A 64 9.06 5.57 -7.55
N PRO A 65 9.53 6.67 -8.19
CA PRO A 65 10.95 7.06 -8.18
C PRO A 65 11.57 7.30 -6.79
N ASP A 66 10.75 7.44 -5.74
CA ASP A 66 11.17 7.60 -4.34
C ASP A 66 11.13 6.28 -3.53
N GLY A 67 10.75 5.16 -4.16
CA GLY A 67 10.69 3.83 -3.56
C GLY A 67 9.35 3.46 -2.90
N ARG A 68 8.39 4.37 -2.81
CA ARG A 68 7.00 4.03 -2.40
C ARG A 68 6.30 3.21 -3.47
N PHE A 69 5.22 2.50 -3.15
CA PHE A 69 4.48 1.72 -4.14
C PHE A 69 3.84 2.60 -5.22
N ASP A 70 3.91 2.16 -6.47
CA ASP A 70 3.19 2.74 -7.61
C ASP A 70 1.86 1.98 -7.79
N LEU A 71 0.82 2.38 -7.06
CA LEU A 71 -0.46 1.67 -7.08
C LEU A 71 -1.16 1.72 -8.45
N GLU A 72 -0.90 2.74 -9.27
CA GLU A 72 -1.45 2.83 -10.64
C GLU A 72 -0.84 1.75 -11.55
N ALA A 73 0.49 1.59 -11.48
CA ALA A 73 1.17 0.48 -12.17
C ALA A 73 0.77 -0.89 -11.58
N TYR A 74 0.55 -1.00 -10.27
CA TYR A 74 0.10 -2.24 -9.64
C TYR A 74 -1.29 -2.65 -10.12
N ASP A 75 -2.24 -1.72 -10.12
CA ASP A 75 -3.62 -1.95 -10.58
C ASP A 75 -3.64 -2.32 -12.07
N THR A 76 -2.79 -1.69 -12.87
CA THR A 76 -2.59 -2.05 -14.29
C THR A 76 -2.10 -3.49 -14.43
N LEU A 77 -1.10 -3.92 -13.65
CA LEU A 77 -0.62 -5.31 -13.67
C LEU A 77 -1.71 -6.30 -13.22
N VAL A 78 -2.46 -6.01 -12.14
CA VAL A 78 -3.53 -6.92 -11.68
C VAL A 78 -4.62 -7.07 -12.75
N ASN A 79 -5.03 -5.99 -13.42
CA ASN A 79 -6.01 -6.06 -14.50
C ASN A 79 -5.51 -6.92 -15.67
N MET A 80 -4.28 -6.75 -16.13
CA MET A 80 -3.68 -7.60 -17.19
C MET A 80 -3.72 -9.09 -16.81
N GLN A 81 -3.40 -9.42 -15.55
CA GLN A 81 -3.50 -10.80 -15.06
C GLN A 81 -4.95 -11.32 -15.07
N ILE A 82 -5.94 -10.49 -14.72
CA ILE A 82 -7.38 -10.85 -14.75
C ILE A 82 -7.85 -11.07 -16.19
N GLU A 83 -7.47 -10.19 -17.12
CA GLU A 83 -7.86 -10.23 -18.54
C GLU A 83 -7.34 -11.51 -19.21
N ASP A 84 -6.11 -11.91 -18.92
CA ASP A 84 -5.53 -13.18 -19.36
C ASP A 84 -5.94 -14.40 -18.51
N GLY A 85 -6.90 -14.25 -17.59
CA GLY A 85 -7.54 -15.34 -16.87
C GLY A 85 -6.70 -15.98 -15.76
N VAL A 86 -5.85 -15.22 -15.09
CA VAL A 86 -5.23 -15.63 -13.81
C VAL A 86 -6.30 -15.68 -12.71
N GLU A 87 -6.29 -16.73 -11.90
CA GLU A 87 -7.38 -17.02 -10.95
C GLU A 87 -7.07 -16.53 -9.53
N GLY A 88 -5.79 -16.32 -9.21
CA GLY A 88 -5.34 -15.80 -7.93
C GLY A 88 -4.05 -15.00 -7.99
N VAL A 89 -3.84 -14.09 -7.03
CA VAL A 89 -2.57 -13.36 -6.85
C VAL A 89 -2.00 -13.55 -5.44
N ILE A 90 -0.69 -13.77 -5.33
CA ILE A 90 0.05 -13.66 -4.06
C ILE A 90 0.50 -12.22 -3.86
N VAL A 91 -0.05 -11.53 -2.87
CA VAL A 91 0.30 -10.14 -2.56
C VAL A 91 1.51 -10.08 -1.60
N GLY A 92 2.58 -9.42 -2.04
CA GLY A 92 3.84 -9.32 -1.29
C GLY A 92 4.51 -10.68 -1.06
N GLY A 93 4.40 -11.61 -2.02
CA GLY A 93 5.22 -12.83 -2.02
C GLY A 93 6.72 -12.52 -2.18
N THR A 94 7.57 -13.54 -2.28
CA THR A 94 9.02 -13.34 -2.55
C THR A 94 9.27 -12.53 -3.83
N THR A 95 8.47 -12.80 -4.87
CA THR A 95 8.46 -12.08 -6.16
C THR A 95 7.86 -10.68 -6.05
N GLY A 96 6.87 -10.52 -5.18
CA GLY A 96 6.28 -9.21 -4.83
C GLY A 96 7.09 -8.42 -3.82
N GLU A 97 8.30 -8.88 -3.45
CA GLU A 97 9.24 -8.21 -2.55
C GLU A 97 8.72 -7.95 -1.12
N GLY A 98 7.82 -8.80 -0.60
CA GLY A 98 7.29 -8.64 0.78
C GLY A 98 8.37 -8.58 1.87
N GLN A 99 9.52 -9.24 1.64
CA GLN A 99 10.70 -9.16 2.51
C GLN A 99 11.35 -7.77 2.61
N LEU A 100 11.00 -6.83 1.71
CA LEU A 100 11.44 -5.43 1.70
C LEU A 100 10.31 -4.46 2.10
N MET A 101 9.18 -4.97 2.58
CA MET A 101 8.04 -4.17 3.03
C MET A 101 8.06 -3.93 4.54
N SER A 102 7.58 -2.77 4.96
CA SER A 102 7.02 -2.64 6.32
C SER A 102 5.61 -3.26 6.40
N TRP A 103 5.20 -3.72 7.59
CA TRP A 103 3.92 -4.42 7.75
C TRP A 103 2.71 -3.55 7.41
N ASP A 104 2.78 -2.24 7.60
CA ASP A 104 1.72 -1.30 7.25
C ASP A 104 1.52 -1.15 5.74
N GLU A 105 2.59 -1.03 4.94
CA GLU A 105 2.47 -0.99 3.48
C GLU A 105 2.05 -2.36 2.90
N HIS A 106 2.50 -3.48 3.48
CA HIS A 106 2.08 -4.83 3.06
C HIS A 106 0.58 -5.07 3.33
N ILE A 107 0.09 -4.78 4.54
CA ILE A 107 -1.34 -4.90 4.87
C ILE A 107 -2.19 -3.91 4.07
N MET A 108 -1.69 -2.70 3.81
CA MET A 108 -2.34 -1.75 2.89
C MET A 108 -2.48 -2.34 1.48
N LEU A 109 -1.42 -2.93 0.92
CA LEU A 109 -1.47 -3.52 -0.43
C LEU A 109 -2.42 -4.72 -0.49
N ILE A 110 -2.46 -5.57 0.54
CA ILE A 110 -3.44 -6.66 0.65
C ILE A 110 -4.87 -6.09 0.66
N GLY A 111 -5.16 -5.13 1.54
CA GLY A 111 -6.50 -4.52 1.64
C GLY A 111 -6.93 -3.78 0.38
N HIS A 112 -6.00 -3.09 -0.28
CA HIS A 112 -6.20 -2.44 -1.58
C HIS A 112 -6.56 -3.47 -2.66
N THR A 113 -5.80 -4.55 -2.77
CA THR A 113 -6.04 -5.62 -3.76
C THR A 113 -7.40 -6.28 -3.54
N VAL A 114 -7.78 -6.56 -2.28
CA VAL A 114 -9.12 -7.09 -1.95
C VAL A 114 -10.21 -6.11 -2.35
N ASN A 115 -10.07 -4.83 -2.00
CA ASN A 115 -11.08 -3.81 -2.26
C ASN A 115 -11.32 -3.56 -3.76
N CYS A 116 -10.24 -3.53 -4.56
CA CYS A 116 -10.32 -3.24 -5.99
C CYS A 116 -10.64 -4.47 -6.84
N PHE A 117 -10.10 -5.65 -6.50
CA PHE A 117 -10.10 -6.82 -7.38
C PHE A 117 -10.69 -8.09 -6.76
N GLY A 118 -11.01 -8.11 -5.46
CA GLY A 118 -11.43 -9.33 -4.76
C GLY A 118 -12.74 -9.97 -5.26
N GLY A 119 -13.56 -9.23 -6.02
CA GLY A 119 -14.72 -9.80 -6.72
C GLY A 119 -14.38 -10.58 -8.00
N SER A 120 -13.18 -10.36 -8.57
CA SER A 120 -12.75 -10.89 -9.88
C SER A 120 -11.61 -11.90 -9.78
N ILE A 121 -10.76 -11.81 -8.75
CA ILE A 121 -9.58 -12.67 -8.57
C ILE A 121 -9.41 -13.06 -7.10
N LYS A 122 -8.88 -14.27 -6.83
CA LYS A 122 -8.52 -14.64 -5.45
C LYS A 122 -7.27 -13.87 -5.00
N VAL A 123 -7.23 -13.50 -3.73
CA VAL A 123 -6.22 -12.59 -3.17
C VAL A 123 -5.62 -13.27 -1.97
N ILE A 124 -4.35 -13.65 -2.09
CA ILE A 124 -3.65 -14.50 -1.14
C ILE A 124 -2.55 -13.66 -0.51
N GLY A 125 -2.70 -13.27 0.75
CA GLY A 125 -1.69 -12.46 1.44
C GLY A 125 -0.50 -13.33 1.84
N ASN A 126 0.72 -12.91 1.50
CA ASN A 126 1.92 -13.54 2.06
C ASN A 126 2.19 -13.02 3.47
N THR A 127 1.42 -13.50 4.44
CA THR A 127 1.50 -13.10 5.86
C THR A 127 2.39 -14.03 6.69
N GLY A 128 3.16 -14.92 6.04
CA GLY A 128 4.21 -15.72 6.67
C GLY A 128 5.41 -14.88 7.13
N SER A 129 6.02 -15.29 8.25
CA SER A 129 7.23 -14.69 8.81
C SER A 129 8.02 -15.74 9.58
N ASN A 130 9.33 -15.56 9.77
CA ASN A 130 10.11 -16.39 10.69
C ASN A 130 9.81 -16.10 12.17
N SER A 131 9.15 -14.98 12.46
CA SER A 131 8.66 -14.59 13.77
C SER A 131 7.19 -14.99 13.90
N THR A 132 6.88 -16.02 14.70
CA THR A 132 5.50 -16.51 14.89
C THR A 132 4.54 -15.39 15.33
N ARG A 133 5.01 -14.44 16.14
CA ARG A 133 4.21 -13.28 16.57
C ARG A 133 3.83 -12.38 15.40
N GLU A 134 4.75 -12.13 14.47
CA GLU A 134 4.46 -11.32 13.28
C GLU A 134 3.57 -12.09 12.30
N ALA A 135 3.80 -13.38 12.11
CA ALA A 135 2.93 -14.23 11.31
C ALA A 135 1.48 -14.22 11.84
N ILE A 136 1.28 -14.32 13.16
CA ILE A 136 -0.04 -14.20 13.80
C ILE A 136 -0.67 -12.83 13.51
N HIS A 137 0.03 -11.73 13.82
CA HIS A 137 -0.53 -10.38 13.67
C HIS A 137 -0.84 -10.02 12.23
N ALA A 138 0.08 -10.32 11.29
CA ALA A 138 -0.11 -10.04 9.87
C ALA A 138 -1.26 -10.86 9.28
N THR A 139 -1.41 -12.12 9.69
CA THR A 139 -2.46 -13.01 9.19
C THR A 139 -3.84 -12.63 9.73
N GLU A 140 -3.93 -12.28 11.02
CA GLU A 140 -5.18 -11.75 11.61
C GLU A 140 -5.60 -10.45 10.91
N GLN A 141 -4.67 -9.53 10.66
CA GLN A 141 -4.95 -8.28 9.94
C GLN A 141 -5.30 -8.51 8.47
N GLY A 142 -4.58 -9.38 7.77
CA GLY A 142 -4.84 -9.74 6.37
C GLY A 142 -6.25 -10.32 6.15
N PHE A 143 -6.68 -11.24 7.02
CA PHE A 143 -8.05 -11.75 6.99
C PHE A 143 -9.08 -10.69 7.44
N ALA A 144 -8.74 -9.79 8.37
CA ALA A 144 -9.63 -8.70 8.79
C ALA A 144 -9.92 -7.68 7.66
N VAL A 145 -8.93 -7.37 6.81
CA VAL A 145 -9.10 -6.57 5.59
C VAL A 145 -9.69 -7.36 4.42
N GLY A 146 -9.88 -8.67 4.57
CA GLY A 146 -10.69 -9.50 3.67
C GLY A 146 -9.91 -10.38 2.68
N MET A 147 -8.62 -10.66 2.91
CA MET A 147 -7.89 -11.58 2.03
C MET A 147 -8.54 -12.98 2.00
N HIS A 148 -8.44 -13.65 0.86
CA HIS A 148 -9.12 -14.92 0.61
C HIS A 148 -8.37 -16.12 1.20
N ALA A 149 -7.04 -16.06 1.26
CA ALA A 149 -6.18 -17.06 1.89
C ALA A 149 -4.85 -16.43 2.36
N ALA A 150 -4.09 -17.18 3.16
CA ALA A 150 -2.73 -16.84 3.56
C ALA A 150 -1.70 -17.75 2.87
N LEU A 151 -0.54 -17.21 2.50
CA LEU A 151 0.66 -17.98 2.15
C LEU A 151 1.63 -17.96 3.35
N HIS A 152 2.00 -19.14 3.86
CA HIS A 152 2.85 -19.31 5.03
C HIS A 152 4.11 -20.11 4.73
N ILE A 153 5.25 -19.43 4.66
CA ILE A 153 6.59 -20.03 4.63
C ILE A 153 7.01 -20.55 6.02
N ASN A 154 7.90 -21.54 6.09
CA ASN A 154 8.53 -21.92 7.36
C ASN A 154 9.56 -20.86 7.83
N PRO A 155 9.91 -20.82 9.14
CA PRO A 155 10.90 -19.89 9.68
C PRO A 155 12.27 -19.95 9.00
N TYR A 156 12.50 -19.00 8.10
CA TYR A 156 13.75 -18.78 7.38
C TYR A 156 14.79 -18.08 8.26
N TYR A 157 16.08 -18.35 8.01
CA TYR A 157 17.23 -17.91 8.80
C TYR A 157 17.21 -18.45 10.25
N GLY A 158 16.27 -18.00 11.08
CA GLY A 158 16.00 -18.50 12.44
C GLY A 158 15.24 -19.82 12.44
N LYS A 159 15.87 -20.88 11.90
CA LYS A 159 15.30 -22.23 11.77
C LYS A 159 14.90 -22.80 13.14
N THR A 160 13.91 -23.69 13.15
CA THR A 160 13.39 -24.33 14.37
C THR A 160 13.29 -25.85 14.23
N SER A 161 12.98 -26.55 15.32
CA SER A 161 12.74 -28.00 15.32
C SER A 161 11.38 -28.34 14.67
N GLU A 162 11.13 -29.62 14.35
CA GLU A 162 9.84 -30.03 13.78
C GLU A 162 8.64 -29.73 14.69
N GLY A 163 8.79 -29.92 16.01
CA GLY A 163 7.75 -29.50 16.96
C GLY A 163 7.54 -27.97 16.96
N GLY A 164 8.60 -27.20 16.71
CA GLY A 164 8.53 -25.76 16.49
C GLY A 164 7.85 -25.38 15.17
N LEU A 165 8.07 -26.14 14.09
CA LEU A 165 7.38 -25.96 12.80
C LEU A 165 5.88 -26.19 12.96
N VAL A 166 5.48 -27.32 13.57
CA VAL A 166 4.07 -27.64 13.83
C VAL A 166 3.42 -26.53 14.66
N SER A 167 4.04 -26.15 15.79
CA SER A 167 3.54 -25.08 16.68
C SER A 167 3.41 -23.73 15.97
N HIS A 168 4.34 -23.40 15.07
CA HIS A 168 4.31 -22.17 14.28
C HIS A 168 3.13 -22.16 13.30
N PHE A 169 2.93 -23.24 12.54
CA PHE A 169 1.83 -23.33 11.57
C PHE A 169 0.46 -23.46 12.24
N ASP A 170 0.32 -24.22 13.32
CA ASP A 170 -0.94 -24.33 14.08
C ASP A 170 -1.42 -22.98 14.64
N SER A 171 -0.47 -22.11 15.00
CA SER A 171 -0.75 -20.75 15.49
C SER A 171 -1.48 -19.85 14.47
N VAL A 172 -1.37 -20.16 13.16
CA VAL A 172 -1.97 -19.37 12.07
C VAL A 172 -3.02 -20.12 11.25
N LEU A 173 -2.91 -21.46 11.16
CA LEU A 173 -3.84 -22.32 10.41
C LEU A 173 -5.30 -22.17 10.85
N SER A 174 -5.55 -21.82 12.12
CA SER A 174 -6.92 -21.63 12.62
C SER A 174 -7.64 -20.40 12.06
N MET A 175 -6.91 -19.43 11.48
CA MET A 175 -7.45 -18.12 11.09
C MET A 175 -8.30 -18.19 9.81
N GLY A 176 -7.85 -18.90 8.78
CA GLY A 176 -8.53 -19.05 7.49
C GLY A 176 -7.78 -19.98 6.52
N PRO A 177 -8.19 -20.06 5.25
CA PRO A 177 -7.54 -20.91 4.24
C PRO A 177 -6.05 -20.60 4.10
N THR A 178 -5.20 -21.62 4.14
CA THR A 178 -3.74 -21.46 4.17
C THR A 178 -3.06 -22.35 3.14
N ILE A 179 -2.10 -21.78 2.41
CA ILE A 179 -1.12 -22.51 1.58
C ILE A 179 0.22 -22.48 2.32
N ILE A 180 0.78 -23.65 2.62
CA ILE A 180 2.13 -23.74 3.19
C ILE A 180 3.16 -23.61 2.07
N TYR A 181 4.24 -22.86 2.27
CA TYR A 181 5.30 -22.66 1.28
C TYR A 181 6.59 -23.32 1.72
N ASN A 182 7.02 -24.34 0.98
CA ASN A 182 8.31 -25.01 1.17
C ASN A 182 9.30 -24.56 0.08
N VAL A 183 10.42 -23.94 0.48
CA VAL A 183 11.49 -23.49 -0.45
C VAL A 183 12.86 -23.54 0.26
N PRO A 184 13.43 -24.75 0.47
CA PRO A 184 14.65 -24.90 1.26
C PRO A 184 15.87 -24.14 0.72
N SER A 185 15.93 -23.88 -0.59
CA SER A 185 16.98 -23.05 -1.20
C SER A 185 17.01 -21.61 -0.71
N ARG A 186 15.89 -21.09 -0.18
CA ARG A 186 15.76 -19.73 0.37
C ARG A 186 15.64 -19.71 1.90
N THR A 187 14.99 -20.70 2.50
CA THR A 187 14.84 -20.77 3.97
C THR A 187 16.02 -21.45 4.67
N GLY A 188 16.75 -22.30 3.94
CA GLY A 188 17.76 -23.21 4.45
C GLY A 188 17.18 -24.42 5.22
N GLN A 189 15.87 -24.64 5.20
CA GLN A 189 15.20 -25.75 5.88
C GLN A 189 14.04 -26.28 5.04
N ASP A 190 14.14 -27.55 4.65
CA ASP A 190 13.06 -28.32 4.03
C ASP A 190 11.98 -28.63 5.09
N ILE A 191 10.70 -28.46 4.75
CA ILE A 191 9.58 -28.88 5.58
C ILE A 191 9.36 -30.39 5.34
N PRO A 192 9.64 -31.27 6.33
CA PRO A 192 9.55 -32.71 6.09
C PRO A 192 8.09 -33.15 5.82
N PRO A 193 7.85 -34.11 4.91
CA PRO A 193 6.49 -34.55 4.58
C PRO A 193 5.63 -34.95 5.79
N ARG A 194 6.22 -35.60 6.82
CA ARG A 194 5.55 -35.92 8.09
C ARG A 194 4.99 -34.71 8.85
N VAL A 195 5.63 -33.54 8.73
CA VAL A 195 5.12 -32.28 9.31
C VAL A 195 3.90 -31.82 8.51
N VAL A 196 3.98 -31.86 7.18
CA VAL A 196 2.85 -31.50 6.30
C VAL A 196 1.64 -32.42 6.53
N HIS A 197 1.83 -33.74 6.62
CA HIS A 197 0.76 -34.70 6.91
C HIS A 197 0.13 -34.47 8.30
N THR A 198 0.90 -33.99 9.29
CA THR A 198 0.35 -33.61 10.60
C THR A 198 -0.56 -32.39 10.47
N LEU A 199 -0.09 -31.35 9.77
CA LEU A 199 -0.81 -30.10 9.56
C LEU A 199 -2.03 -30.25 8.64
N ALA A 200 -2.03 -31.24 7.74
CA ALA A 200 -3.15 -31.57 6.86
C ALA A 200 -4.41 -32.08 7.58
N GLN A 201 -4.33 -32.37 8.88
CA GLN A 201 -5.51 -32.59 9.72
C GLN A 201 -6.34 -31.31 9.92
N SER A 202 -5.75 -30.13 9.69
CA SER A 202 -6.48 -28.87 9.71
C SER A 202 -7.33 -28.71 8.44
N ARG A 203 -8.65 -28.59 8.63
CA ARG A 203 -9.61 -28.27 7.55
C ARG A 203 -9.28 -27.00 6.77
N ASN A 204 -8.46 -26.11 7.34
CA ASN A 204 -8.06 -24.84 6.74
C ASN A 204 -6.81 -24.96 5.86
N LEU A 205 -6.09 -26.09 5.85
CA LEU A 205 -5.00 -26.29 4.90
C LEU A 205 -5.59 -26.46 3.49
N ALA A 206 -5.35 -25.46 2.64
CA ALA A 206 -5.68 -25.53 1.22
C ALA A 206 -4.71 -26.47 0.52
N GLY A 207 -3.40 -26.30 0.72
CA GLY A 207 -2.38 -27.14 0.11
C GLY A 207 -0.95 -26.63 0.34
N ILE A 208 -0.02 -27.04 -0.53
CA ILE A 208 1.40 -26.71 -0.45
C ILE A 208 1.86 -26.01 -1.74
N LYS A 209 2.59 -24.90 -1.62
CA LYS A 209 3.50 -24.41 -2.67
C LYS A 209 4.84 -25.11 -2.47
N GLU A 210 5.23 -25.97 -3.42
CA GLU A 210 6.43 -26.80 -3.31
C GLU A 210 7.48 -26.41 -4.35
N CYS A 211 8.74 -26.29 -3.91
CA CYS A 211 9.91 -25.92 -4.72
C CYS A 211 11.04 -26.96 -4.68
N VAL A 212 10.91 -28.06 -3.92
CA VAL A 212 11.92 -29.13 -3.85
C VAL A 212 12.05 -29.90 -5.17
N GLY A 213 10.94 -30.17 -5.85
CA GLY A 213 10.92 -30.90 -7.13
C GLY A 213 9.72 -31.82 -7.28
N ASN A 214 9.52 -32.34 -8.49
CA ASN A 214 8.33 -33.11 -8.86
C ASN A 214 8.15 -34.43 -8.07
N ASP A 215 9.21 -35.13 -7.68
CA ASP A 215 9.12 -36.32 -6.82
C ASP A 215 8.44 -36.00 -5.46
N ARG A 216 8.69 -34.79 -4.92
CA ARG A 216 8.05 -34.31 -3.69
C ARG A 216 6.58 -33.95 -3.93
N VAL A 217 6.25 -33.45 -5.12
CA VAL A 217 4.88 -33.19 -5.54
C VAL A 217 4.09 -34.49 -5.58
N GLU A 218 4.57 -35.52 -6.28
CA GLU A 218 3.93 -36.85 -6.33
C GLU A 218 3.79 -37.47 -4.94
N GLN A 219 4.80 -37.34 -4.07
CA GLN A 219 4.69 -37.81 -2.69
C GLN A 219 3.48 -37.21 -1.95
N TYR A 220 3.15 -35.94 -2.18
CA TYR A 220 2.00 -35.29 -1.55
C TYR A 220 0.68 -35.59 -2.27
N THR A 221 0.65 -35.53 -3.60
CA THR A 221 -0.58 -35.69 -4.41
C THR A 221 -1.10 -37.13 -4.36
N SER A 222 -0.21 -38.13 -4.32
CA SER A 222 -0.54 -39.55 -4.07
C SER A 222 -1.23 -39.80 -2.72
N HIS A 223 -1.03 -38.90 -1.75
CA HIS A 223 -1.69 -38.91 -0.43
C HIS A 223 -2.88 -37.94 -0.36
N GLY A 224 -3.38 -37.46 -1.50
CA GLY A 224 -4.56 -36.60 -1.60
C GLY A 224 -4.36 -35.15 -1.17
N LEU A 225 -3.10 -34.69 -1.04
CA LEU A 225 -2.80 -33.29 -0.73
C LEU A 225 -2.75 -32.46 -2.02
N VAL A 226 -3.34 -31.27 -1.97
CA VAL A 226 -3.28 -30.29 -3.07
C VAL A 226 -1.91 -29.63 -3.07
N VAL A 227 -1.29 -29.57 -4.25
CA VAL A 227 0.04 -28.97 -4.45
C VAL A 227 0.00 -28.04 -5.66
N TRP A 228 0.66 -26.89 -5.51
CA TRP A 228 1.06 -26.04 -6.61
C TRP A 228 2.58 -26.09 -6.76
N SER A 229 3.07 -26.26 -7.98
CA SER A 229 4.50 -26.03 -8.24
C SER A 229 4.83 -24.57 -7.95
N GLY A 230 5.93 -24.34 -7.24
CA GLY A 230 6.56 -23.02 -7.12
C GLY A 230 7.70 -22.79 -8.10
N ASN A 231 7.98 -23.75 -8.98
CA ASN A 231 9.05 -23.77 -9.96
C ASN A 231 8.42 -23.75 -11.37
N ASP A 232 8.58 -22.65 -12.12
CA ASP A 232 7.97 -22.49 -13.45
C ASP A 232 8.54 -23.47 -14.49
N ASP A 233 9.83 -23.80 -14.41
CA ASP A 233 10.53 -24.77 -15.27
C ASP A 233 10.00 -26.20 -15.13
N GLN A 234 9.41 -26.52 -13.97
CA GLN A 234 8.88 -27.84 -13.64
C GLN A 234 7.35 -27.90 -13.73
N CYS A 235 6.66 -26.76 -13.80
CA CYS A 235 5.22 -26.69 -13.50
C CYS A 235 4.33 -27.45 -14.50
N HIS A 236 4.72 -27.50 -15.78
CA HIS A 236 4.03 -28.27 -16.81
C HIS A 236 3.99 -29.76 -16.46
N ASP A 237 5.16 -30.38 -16.25
CA ASP A 237 5.24 -31.80 -15.92
C ASP A 237 4.61 -32.06 -14.54
N SER A 238 4.84 -31.16 -13.57
CA SER A 238 4.20 -31.20 -12.25
C SER A 238 2.67 -31.34 -12.35
N ARG A 239 2.06 -30.52 -13.22
CA ARG A 239 0.62 -30.49 -13.47
C ARG A 239 0.10 -31.74 -14.17
N TRP A 240 0.81 -32.24 -15.18
CA TRP A 240 0.30 -33.28 -16.07
C TRP A 240 0.72 -34.71 -15.71
N ASP A 241 1.87 -34.88 -15.05
CA ASP A 241 2.44 -36.19 -14.72
C ASP A 241 2.47 -36.47 -13.21
N TYR A 242 2.72 -35.46 -12.36
CA TYR A 242 2.89 -35.63 -10.91
C TYR A 242 1.65 -35.19 -10.08
N GLY A 243 0.55 -34.85 -10.75
CA GLY A 243 -0.74 -34.59 -10.12
C GLY A 243 -0.87 -33.25 -9.39
N ALA A 244 0.04 -32.28 -9.60
CA ALA A 244 -0.15 -30.92 -9.10
C ALA A 244 -1.46 -30.33 -9.61
N THR A 245 -2.09 -29.48 -8.82
CA THR A 245 -3.29 -28.74 -9.23
C THR A 245 -2.95 -27.63 -10.23
N GLY A 246 -1.76 -27.05 -10.09
CA GLY A 246 -1.24 -26.05 -11.02
C GLY A 246 0.04 -25.38 -10.49
N VAL A 247 0.15 -24.06 -10.67
CA VAL A 247 1.37 -23.29 -10.41
C VAL A 247 1.11 -22.00 -9.61
N ILE A 248 2.05 -21.65 -8.72
CA ILE A 248 2.17 -20.31 -8.14
C ILE A 248 3.42 -19.64 -8.74
N SER A 249 3.19 -18.99 -9.88
CA SER A 249 4.17 -18.69 -10.93
C SER A 249 4.84 -17.31 -10.79
N VAL A 250 6.06 -17.19 -11.31
CA VAL A 250 6.75 -15.91 -11.58
C VAL A 250 6.51 -15.49 -13.03
N THR A 251 6.72 -16.41 -13.97
CA THR A 251 6.66 -16.18 -15.43
C THR A 251 5.32 -15.63 -15.93
N SER A 252 4.23 -15.96 -15.24
CA SER A 252 2.88 -15.39 -15.46
C SER A 252 2.80 -13.87 -15.32
N ASN A 253 3.70 -13.20 -14.59
CA ASN A 253 3.79 -11.75 -14.60
C ASN A 253 4.16 -11.18 -15.98
N LEU A 254 4.79 -11.98 -16.85
CA LEU A 254 5.19 -11.58 -18.20
C LEU A 254 4.24 -12.13 -19.26
N VAL A 255 3.95 -13.43 -19.23
CA VAL A 255 3.19 -14.14 -20.28
C VAL A 255 1.99 -14.94 -19.70
N PRO A 256 1.04 -14.26 -19.03
CA PRO A 256 -0.05 -14.93 -18.30
C PRO A 256 -0.91 -15.83 -19.18
N GLY A 257 -1.24 -15.41 -20.41
CA GLY A 257 -2.02 -16.22 -21.36
C GLY A 257 -1.34 -17.56 -21.72
N LEU A 258 -0.02 -17.55 -21.96
CA LEU A 258 0.74 -18.77 -22.25
C LEU A 258 0.87 -19.68 -21.01
N MET A 259 1.04 -19.10 -19.81
CA MET A 259 1.00 -19.88 -18.56
C MET A 259 -0.38 -20.48 -18.28
N ARG A 260 -1.46 -19.79 -18.68
CA ARG A 260 -2.83 -20.32 -18.65
C ARG A 260 -3.00 -21.48 -19.62
N GLU A 261 -2.49 -21.38 -20.85
CA GLU A 261 -2.49 -22.49 -21.80
C GLU A 261 -1.77 -23.72 -21.22
N LEU A 262 -0.57 -23.55 -20.64
CA LEU A 262 0.16 -24.67 -20.00
C LEU A 262 -0.62 -25.39 -18.90
N MET A 263 -1.46 -24.67 -18.13
CA MET A 263 -2.21 -25.22 -16.98
C MET A 263 -3.61 -25.76 -17.33
N PHE A 264 -4.18 -25.35 -18.47
CA PHE A 264 -5.55 -25.67 -18.87
C PHE A 264 -5.67 -26.41 -20.22
N GLY A 265 -4.77 -26.19 -21.17
CA GLY A 265 -4.82 -26.72 -22.53
C GLY A 265 -4.48 -28.21 -22.68
N GLY A 266 -4.08 -28.88 -21.59
CA GLY A 266 -3.54 -30.24 -21.62
C GLY A 266 -2.01 -30.25 -21.71
N LYS A 267 -1.44 -31.45 -21.79
CA LYS A 267 0.02 -31.62 -21.88
C LYS A 267 0.53 -31.10 -23.22
N ASN A 268 1.26 -29.99 -23.20
CA ASN A 268 1.86 -29.34 -24.38
C ASN A 268 3.38 -29.15 -24.17
N PRO A 269 4.19 -30.20 -24.39
CA PRO A 269 5.65 -30.10 -24.23
C PRO A 269 6.28 -29.08 -25.20
N SER A 270 5.67 -28.84 -26.37
CA SER A 270 6.18 -27.87 -27.34
C SER A 270 6.10 -26.44 -26.81
N LEU A 271 4.98 -26.05 -26.17
CA LEU A 271 4.87 -24.75 -25.52
C LEU A 271 5.80 -24.65 -24.30
N ASN A 272 5.91 -25.73 -23.51
CA ASN A 272 6.82 -25.77 -22.37
C ASN A 272 8.28 -25.53 -22.80
N SER A 273 8.72 -26.19 -23.87
CA SER A 273 10.05 -25.95 -24.47
C SER A 273 10.19 -24.55 -25.09
N LYS A 274 9.14 -23.97 -25.69
CA LYS A 274 9.17 -22.57 -26.20
C LYS A 274 9.43 -21.58 -25.06
N LEU A 275 8.84 -21.82 -23.88
CA LEU A 275 8.96 -20.96 -22.70
C LEU A 275 10.26 -21.18 -21.89
N ALA A 276 10.97 -22.29 -22.10
CA ALA A 276 12.12 -22.68 -21.28
C ALA A 276 13.23 -21.61 -21.23
N HIS A 277 13.54 -20.94 -22.35
CA HIS A 277 14.59 -19.89 -22.37
C HIS A 277 14.18 -18.63 -21.60
N LEU A 278 12.90 -18.22 -21.67
CA LEU A 278 12.38 -17.12 -20.84
C LEU A 278 12.46 -17.45 -19.35
N ILE A 279 12.08 -18.69 -18.98
CA ILE A 279 12.13 -19.15 -17.60
C ILE A 279 13.58 -19.20 -17.12
N GLU A 280 14.50 -19.80 -17.88
CA GLU A 280 15.93 -19.81 -17.54
C GLU A 280 16.46 -18.37 -17.32
N TRP A 281 16.19 -17.46 -18.26
CA TRP A 281 16.58 -16.05 -18.16
C TRP A 281 16.05 -15.36 -16.88
N LEU A 282 14.78 -15.61 -16.51
CA LEU A 282 14.16 -15.04 -15.31
C LEU A 282 14.86 -15.45 -14.00
N PHE A 283 15.49 -16.63 -13.97
CA PHE A 283 16.10 -17.23 -12.78
C PHE A 283 17.64 -17.32 -12.83
N GLN A 284 18.29 -16.75 -13.85
CA GLN A 284 19.77 -16.63 -13.91
C GLN A 284 20.36 -15.90 -12.69
N GLU A 285 19.65 -14.88 -12.21
CA GLU A 285 19.87 -14.25 -10.90
C GLU A 285 18.68 -14.55 -9.99
N PRO A 286 18.84 -14.52 -8.65
CA PRO A 286 17.74 -14.79 -7.73
C PRO A 286 16.50 -13.89 -7.98
N ASN A 287 15.38 -14.50 -8.37
CA ASN A 287 14.08 -13.82 -8.48
C ASN A 287 13.80 -12.97 -7.22
N PRO A 288 13.38 -11.68 -7.37
CA PRO A 288 12.81 -11.08 -8.58
C PRO A 288 13.72 -10.21 -9.48
N ILE A 289 15.06 -10.33 -9.43
CA ILE A 289 15.97 -9.49 -10.23
C ILE A 289 15.64 -9.49 -11.74
N GLY A 290 15.49 -10.67 -12.35
CA GLY A 290 15.14 -10.80 -13.77
C GLY A 290 13.77 -10.22 -14.09
N LEU A 291 12.75 -10.56 -13.31
CA LEU A 291 11.38 -10.07 -13.51
C LEU A 291 11.28 -8.54 -13.41
N ASN A 292 11.92 -7.94 -12.40
CA ASN A 292 11.92 -6.50 -12.22
C ASN A 292 12.54 -5.76 -13.40
N THR A 293 13.60 -6.35 -13.99
CA THR A 293 14.23 -5.81 -15.19
C THR A 293 13.31 -5.97 -16.40
N ALA A 294 12.76 -7.15 -16.64
CA ALA A 294 11.85 -7.44 -17.76
C ALA A 294 10.59 -6.54 -17.78
N LEU A 295 9.91 -6.38 -16.65
CA LEU A 295 8.72 -5.52 -16.57
C LEU A 295 9.05 -4.04 -16.84
N ALA A 296 10.25 -3.59 -16.45
CA ALA A 296 10.71 -2.24 -16.78
C ALA A 296 11.02 -2.10 -18.28
N GLN A 297 11.65 -3.11 -18.89
CA GLN A 297 11.89 -3.18 -20.33
C GLN A 297 10.60 -3.20 -21.17
N LEU A 298 9.54 -3.84 -20.68
CA LEU A 298 8.19 -3.79 -21.28
C LEU A 298 7.44 -2.46 -21.01
N GLY A 299 8.01 -1.56 -20.20
CA GLY A 299 7.45 -0.25 -19.90
C GLY A 299 6.16 -0.24 -19.08
N VAL A 300 5.78 -1.38 -18.46
CA VAL A 300 4.60 -1.53 -17.59
C VAL A 300 4.88 -1.15 -16.13
N VAL A 301 6.16 -1.10 -15.74
CA VAL A 301 6.60 -0.56 -14.45
C VAL A 301 7.77 0.39 -14.65
N ARG A 302 8.02 1.26 -13.67
CA ARG A 302 9.22 2.12 -13.68
C ARG A 302 10.48 1.28 -13.41
N PRO A 303 11.65 1.66 -13.96
CA PRO A 303 12.94 1.02 -13.71
C PRO A 303 13.49 1.37 -12.30
N VAL A 304 12.69 1.11 -11.26
CA VAL A 304 13.03 1.42 -9.86
C VAL A 304 13.18 0.12 -9.08
N PHE A 305 14.25 0.01 -8.31
CA PHE A 305 14.58 -1.16 -7.48
C PHE A 305 14.76 -0.76 -6.01
N ARG A 306 14.08 -1.44 -5.10
CA ARG A 306 14.46 -1.43 -3.68
C ARG A 306 15.69 -2.33 -3.50
N LEU A 307 16.72 -1.81 -2.82
CA LEU A 307 17.86 -2.63 -2.41
C LEU A 307 17.41 -3.73 -1.45
N PRO A 308 18.01 -4.93 -1.49
CA PRO A 308 19.31 -5.26 -2.09
C PRO A 308 19.29 -5.63 -3.58
N TYR A 309 18.13 -5.59 -4.25
CA TYR A 309 18.05 -5.93 -5.66
C TYR A 309 18.63 -4.82 -6.55
N ILE A 310 19.32 -5.23 -7.61
CA ILE A 310 19.85 -4.39 -8.69
C ILE A 310 19.40 -4.99 -10.03
N PRO A 311 19.28 -4.20 -11.12
CA PRO A 311 18.86 -4.71 -12.42
C PRO A 311 19.89 -5.65 -13.04
N LEU A 312 19.43 -6.50 -13.97
CA LEU A 312 20.33 -7.29 -14.81
C LEU A 312 21.20 -6.38 -15.71
N PRO A 313 22.45 -6.79 -16.01
CA PRO A 313 23.37 -6.01 -16.82
C PRO A 313 22.90 -5.89 -18.27
N LEU A 314 23.38 -4.86 -18.98
CA LEU A 314 22.98 -4.51 -20.36
C LEU A 314 22.93 -5.72 -21.31
N ALA A 315 23.92 -6.60 -21.30
CA ALA A 315 23.96 -7.80 -22.14
C ALA A 315 22.75 -8.72 -21.94
N LYS A 316 22.26 -8.86 -20.70
CA LYS A 316 21.07 -9.66 -20.38
C LYS A 316 19.77 -8.95 -20.72
N ARG A 317 19.75 -7.61 -20.68
CA ARG A 317 18.61 -6.83 -21.18
C ARG A 317 18.46 -6.92 -22.70
N VAL A 318 19.59 -6.96 -23.44
CA VAL A 318 19.60 -7.25 -24.89
C VAL A 318 19.10 -8.67 -25.17
N GLU A 319 19.50 -9.66 -24.37
CA GLU A 319 19.01 -11.05 -24.48
C GLU A 319 17.47 -11.10 -24.35
N PHE A 320 16.89 -10.40 -23.36
CA PHE A 320 15.43 -10.34 -23.18
C PHE A 320 14.69 -9.76 -24.38
N VAL A 321 15.23 -8.74 -25.06
CA VAL A 321 14.64 -8.17 -26.29
C VAL A 321 14.58 -9.20 -27.43
N ASN A 322 15.48 -10.19 -27.46
CA ASN A 322 15.41 -11.28 -28.43
C ASN A 322 14.38 -12.33 -28.01
N ILE A 323 14.35 -12.72 -26.72
CA ILE A 323 13.33 -13.62 -26.16
C ILE A 323 11.91 -13.09 -26.44
N VAL A 324 11.67 -11.79 -26.29
CA VAL A 324 10.36 -11.17 -26.58
C VAL A 324 9.99 -11.24 -28.07
N LYS A 325 10.96 -11.26 -28.99
CA LYS A 325 10.69 -11.47 -30.43
C LYS A 325 10.41 -12.93 -30.76
N GLU A 326 11.13 -13.86 -30.13
CA GLU A 326 10.97 -15.30 -30.32
C GLU A 326 9.65 -15.83 -29.72
N LEU A 327 9.21 -15.23 -28.62
CA LEU A 327 7.93 -15.52 -27.97
C LEU A 327 6.76 -14.67 -28.47
N GLU A 328 7.00 -13.73 -29.39
CA GLU A 328 6.03 -12.80 -29.98
C GLU A 328 5.50 -11.77 -28.96
N ARG A 329 5.61 -10.47 -29.26
CA ARG A 329 5.41 -9.38 -28.28
C ARG A 329 3.99 -9.35 -27.72
N GLU A 330 3.00 -9.73 -28.52
CA GLU A 330 1.59 -9.83 -28.17
C GLU A 330 1.30 -10.81 -27.03
N ASN A 331 2.18 -11.78 -26.76
CA ASN A 331 2.03 -12.70 -25.63
C ASN A 331 2.50 -12.10 -24.30
N PHE A 332 3.14 -10.93 -24.31
CA PHE A 332 3.66 -10.25 -23.12
C PHE A 332 2.74 -9.13 -22.62
N VAL A 333 2.72 -8.91 -21.32
CA VAL A 333 1.96 -7.81 -20.68
C VAL A 333 2.29 -6.41 -21.24
N GLY A 334 1.26 -5.57 -21.31
CA GLY A 334 1.33 -4.19 -21.80
C GLY A 334 1.50 -4.05 -23.31
N GLU A 335 1.33 -2.82 -23.81
CA GLU A 335 1.29 -2.53 -25.26
C GLU A 335 2.58 -1.91 -25.83
N ARG A 336 3.52 -1.49 -24.96
CA ARG A 336 4.72 -0.77 -25.39
C ARG A 336 5.76 -1.70 -26.01
N ASP A 337 6.46 -1.23 -27.03
CA ASP A 337 7.65 -1.88 -27.56
C ASP A 337 8.67 -2.16 -26.45
N VAL A 338 9.26 -3.35 -26.47
CA VAL A 338 10.29 -3.72 -25.50
C VAL A 338 11.57 -2.90 -25.73
N GLN A 339 12.07 -2.28 -24.67
CA GLN A 339 13.29 -1.47 -24.68
C GLN A 339 14.44 -2.22 -24.01
N VAL A 340 15.68 -1.92 -24.39
CA VAL A 340 16.86 -2.46 -23.71
C VAL A 340 17.08 -1.76 -22.35
N LEU A 341 16.78 -0.46 -22.28
CA LEU A 341 17.14 0.47 -21.20
C LEU A 341 18.65 0.60 -20.98
N ASP A 342 19.12 1.83 -20.74
CA ASP A 342 20.50 2.10 -20.34
C ASP A 342 20.68 1.94 -18.83
N ASP A 343 21.91 1.71 -18.36
CA ASP A 343 22.16 1.55 -16.91
C ASP A 343 21.79 2.81 -16.10
N ASN A 344 21.79 3.98 -16.74
CA ASN A 344 21.38 5.27 -16.15
C ASN A 344 19.86 5.44 -16.02
N ASP A 345 19.05 4.61 -16.68
CA ASP A 345 17.58 4.66 -16.53
C ASP A 345 17.14 4.09 -15.18
N PHE A 346 17.97 3.25 -14.56
CA PHE A 346 17.62 2.53 -13.33
C PHE A 346 17.86 3.35 -12.07
N ILE A 347 16.82 3.46 -11.24
CA ILE A 347 16.86 4.11 -9.93
C ILE A 347 17.01 3.04 -8.85
N LEU A 348 18.17 2.98 -8.21
CA LEU A 348 18.38 2.18 -7.00
C LEU A 348 17.99 3.00 -5.77
N ILE A 349 17.04 2.51 -4.98
CA ILE A 349 16.63 3.16 -3.74
C ILE A 349 17.66 2.86 -2.64
N ASP A 350 18.62 3.76 -2.47
CA ASP A 350 19.64 3.73 -1.41
C ASP A 350 19.32 4.71 -0.25
N SER A 351 20.21 4.83 0.74
CA SER A 351 20.03 5.75 1.88
C SER A 351 20.09 7.25 1.53
N LYS A 352 20.51 7.59 0.30
CA LYS A 352 20.45 8.94 -0.30
C LYS A 352 19.15 9.15 -1.06
N THR A 353 18.51 8.09 -1.54
CA THR A 353 17.23 8.14 -2.26
C THR A 353 16.05 8.06 -1.30
N TYR A 354 16.12 7.18 -0.28
CA TYR A 354 15.28 7.20 0.94
C TYR A 354 15.51 8.47 1.78
N ALA A 355 16.41 9.37 1.37
CA ALA A 355 16.46 10.71 1.93
C ALA A 355 15.32 11.61 1.44
N GLY A 356 14.72 11.27 0.30
CA GLY A 356 14.00 12.22 -0.52
C GLY A 356 14.81 13.49 -0.77
N SER A 357 14.09 14.60 -0.94
CA SER A 357 14.61 15.91 -0.54
C SER A 357 15.27 15.85 0.85
N GLN A 358 16.43 16.43 1.13
CA GLN A 358 16.74 16.84 2.52
C GLN A 358 15.61 17.74 3.04
N THR A 359 14.99 18.51 2.15
CA THR A 359 13.70 19.18 2.31
C THR A 359 12.55 18.22 2.71
N SER A 360 12.42 17.06 2.07
CA SER A 360 11.36 16.06 2.36
C SER A 360 11.54 15.42 3.73
N ARG A 361 12.76 14.93 4.05
CA ARG A 361 13.15 14.52 5.41
C ARG A 361 12.81 15.59 6.45
N ASN A 362 13.06 16.85 6.09
CA ASN A 362 12.75 17.95 6.98
C ASN A 362 11.24 18.16 7.12
N ILE A 363 10.44 17.99 6.05
CA ILE A 363 8.97 18.07 6.06
C ILE A 363 8.41 17.01 7.02
N ASP A 364 8.85 15.76 6.94
CA ASP A 364 8.31 14.69 7.78
C ASP A 364 8.57 14.94 9.29
N VAL A 365 9.75 15.46 9.64
CA VAL A 365 10.04 15.86 11.02
C VAL A 365 9.30 17.12 11.43
N LEU A 366 9.15 18.09 10.53
CA LEU A 366 8.36 19.32 10.77
C LEU A 366 6.89 18.96 11.03
N LEU A 367 6.28 18.11 10.20
CA LEU A 367 4.91 17.63 10.36
C LEU A 367 4.68 16.99 11.73
N ASN A 368 5.58 16.11 12.17
CA ASN A 368 5.51 15.50 13.50
C ASN A 368 5.59 16.54 14.63
N LYS A 369 6.43 17.58 14.49
CA LYS A 369 6.50 18.70 15.45
C LYS A 369 5.23 19.56 15.44
N LEU A 370 4.66 19.83 14.25
CA LEU A 370 3.41 20.58 14.11
C LEU A 370 2.25 19.83 14.77
N VAL A 371 2.05 18.55 14.43
CA VAL A 371 0.97 17.73 14.99
C VAL A 371 1.05 17.68 16.52
N SER A 372 2.23 17.36 17.07
CA SER A 372 2.42 17.27 18.53
C SER A 372 2.28 18.63 19.25
N GLY A 373 2.80 19.71 18.66
CA GLY A 373 2.70 21.06 19.22
C GLY A 373 1.29 21.64 19.18
N THR A 374 0.54 21.42 18.09
CA THR A 374 -0.84 21.90 17.97
C THR A 374 -1.75 21.20 18.97
N VAL A 375 -1.53 19.90 19.22
CA VAL A 375 -2.26 19.14 20.25
C VAL A 375 -2.03 19.70 21.66
N GLN A 376 -0.87 20.28 21.97
CA GLN A 376 -0.60 20.87 23.29
C GLN A 376 -1.17 22.28 23.45
N ASN A 377 -1.07 23.11 22.40
CA ASN A 377 -1.24 24.56 22.52
C ASN A 377 -2.39 25.14 21.67
N GLY A 378 -3.08 24.33 20.86
CA GLY A 378 -4.11 24.78 19.91
C GLY A 378 -3.53 25.47 18.67
N PHE A 379 -2.30 25.96 18.72
CA PHE A 379 -1.56 26.62 17.65
C PHE A 379 -0.06 26.36 17.81
N ILE A 380 0.68 26.22 16.72
CA ILE A 380 2.14 26.23 16.70
C ILE A 380 2.69 26.79 15.38
N ALA A 381 3.69 27.65 15.48
CA ALA A 381 4.63 27.96 14.41
C ALA A 381 6.00 27.34 14.77
N THR A 382 6.66 26.68 13.83
CA THR A 382 8.00 26.11 14.05
C THR A 382 8.77 25.96 12.74
N SER A 383 10.06 25.62 12.82
CA SER A 383 10.89 25.32 11.65
C SER A 383 11.79 24.12 11.89
N TYR A 384 12.28 23.53 10.81
CA TYR A 384 13.19 22.39 10.85
C TYR A 384 14.13 22.39 9.65
N GLY A 385 15.34 21.85 9.83
CA GLY A 385 16.42 21.92 8.83
C GLY A 385 17.35 23.13 9.01
N VAL A 386 18.35 23.24 8.14
CA VAL A 386 19.40 24.26 8.16
C VAL A 386 19.73 24.70 6.74
N GLY A 387 20.04 26.00 6.55
CA GLY A 387 20.47 26.55 5.26
C GLY A 387 19.42 26.37 4.17
N LYS A 388 19.84 25.95 2.95
CA LYS A 388 18.94 25.74 1.80
C LYS A 388 17.86 24.66 1.97
N TYR A 389 17.88 23.93 3.08
CA TYR A 389 16.88 22.92 3.40
C TYR A 389 16.05 23.28 4.64
N GLN A 390 16.25 24.47 5.23
CA GLN A 390 15.38 24.94 6.29
C GLN A 390 13.98 25.18 5.73
N ILE A 391 12.99 24.66 6.45
CA ILE A 391 11.58 24.81 6.12
C ILE A 391 10.82 25.31 7.34
N TYR A 392 9.77 26.06 7.07
CA TYR A 392 8.90 26.67 8.08
C TYR A 392 7.54 26.00 8.03
N GLY A 393 6.90 25.91 9.18
CA GLY A 393 5.64 25.22 9.38
C GLY A 393 4.73 25.99 10.32
N LEU A 394 3.46 26.02 9.98
CA LEU A 394 2.38 26.53 10.81
C LEU A 394 1.35 25.40 10.98
N ALA A 395 0.64 25.35 12.11
CA ALA A 395 -0.51 24.49 12.30
C ALA A 395 -1.42 25.03 13.42
N GLN A 396 -2.73 24.89 13.25
CA GLN A 396 -3.74 25.40 14.17
C GLN A 396 -4.94 24.45 14.25
N CYS A 397 -5.36 24.12 15.46
CA CYS A 397 -6.59 23.39 15.77
C CYS A 397 -7.72 24.36 16.13
N ARG A 398 -8.95 23.85 16.07
CA ARG A 398 -10.17 24.61 16.36
C ARG A 398 -10.23 25.04 17.84
N GLY A 399 -10.57 26.31 18.09
CA GLY A 399 -10.51 26.93 19.42
C GLY A 399 -11.53 26.46 20.46
N ASP A 400 -12.46 25.56 20.12
CA ASP A 400 -13.44 24.99 21.06
C ASP A 400 -13.00 23.64 21.68
N VAL A 401 -11.81 23.15 21.35
CA VAL A 401 -11.25 21.90 21.88
C VAL A 401 -10.51 22.14 23.19
N SER A 402 -11.01 21.59 24.30
CA SER A 402 -10.36 21.74 25.61
C SER A 402 -9.03 20.96 25.68
N LYS A 403 -8.10 21.40 26.55
CA LYS A 403 -6.79 20.75 26.75
C LYS A 403 -6.88 19.25 27.11
N GLN A 404 -7.96 18.82 27.78
CA GLN A 404 -8.21 17.41 28.09
C GLN A 404 -8.73 16.61 26.88
N THR A 405 -9.46 17.27 25.97
CA THR A 405 -9.95 16.67 24.73
C THR A 405 -8.80 16.41 23.74
N ALA A 406 -7.83 17.33 23.68
CA ALA A 406 -6.65 17.19 22.82
C ALA A 406 -5.73 16.02 23.22
N GLN A 407 -5.57 15.72 24.52
CA GLN A 407 -4.82 14.54 24.96
C GLN A 407 -5.47 13.21 24.54
N PHE A 408 -6.81 13.14 24.58
CA PHE A 408 -7.55 11.97 24.07
C PHE A 408 -7.52 11.85 22.53
N ALA A 409 -7.40 12.99 21.82
CA ALA A 409 -7.30 13.02 20.35
C ALA A 409 -6.02 12.36 19.80
N SER A 410 -5.00 12.11 20.63
CA SER A 410 -3.81 11.31 20.23
C SER A 410 -4.13 9.86 19.80
N LYS A 411 -5.34 9.35 20.08
CA LYS A 411 -5.82 8.01 19.68
C LYS A 411 -7.00 8.02 18.69
N MET A 412 -7.45 9.19 18.21
CA MET A 412 -8.55 9.30 17.23
C MET A 412 -8.27 10.42 16.23
N GLN A 413 -8.30 10.09 14.93
CA GLN A 413 -7.80 10.88 13.80
C GLN A 413 -8.55 12.22 13.53
N TRP A 414 -8.45 13.24 14.41
CA TRP A 414 -9.09 14.58 14.29
C TRP A 414 -8.08 15.70 14.65
N ARG A 415 -8.13 16.99 14.22
CA ARG A 415 -9.10 17.78 13.42
C ARG A 415 -8.40 19.05 12.83
N ILE A 416 -8.51 19.32 11.51
CA ILE A 416 -7.97 20.48 10.72
C ILE A 416 -6.46 20.79 10.90
N TYR A 417 -5.69 20.69 9.80
CA TYR A 417 -4.27 21.06 9.76
C TYR A 417 -3.95 21.98 8.58
N VAL A 418 -3.91 23.30 8.79
CA VAL A 418 -3.34 24.24 7.82
C VAL A 418 -1.81 24.19 7.93
N ILE A 419 -1.21 23.23 7.23
CA ILE A 419 0.25 23.09 7.16
C ILE A 419 0.77 23.93 6.01
N ILE A 420 1.32 25.11 6.31
CA ILE A 420 2.05 25.93 5.34
C ILE A 420 3.52 25.50 5.36
N VAL A 421 4.01 24.86 4.29
CA VAL A 421 5.45 24.57 4.10
C VAL A 421 6.04 25.56 3.10
N GLN A 422 7.06 26.31 3.53
CA GLN A 422 7.89 27.14 2.65
C GLN A 422 9.27 26.50 2.44
N THR A 423 9.77 26.50 1.20
CA THR A 423 11.10 26.00 0.82
C THR A 423 11.84 27.07 -0.01
N GLY A 424 13.09 27.44 0.32
CA GLY A 424 13.90 28.38 -0.49
C GLY A 424 15.13 28.96 0.23
N GLN A 425 16.08 29.57 -0.51
CA GLN A 425 17.27 30.26 0.05
C GLN A 425 17.60 31.54 -0.73
N MET A 426 18.05 32.58 -0.02
CA MET A 426 19.00 33.58 -0.53
C MET A 426 20.10 33.84 0.52
N PRO A 427 21.36 34.06 0.13
CA PRO A 427 22.34 34.70 0.99
C PRO A 427 22.11 36.23 0.96
N GLY A 428 21.73 36.81 2.10
CA GLY A 428 21.78 38.27 2.29
C GLY A 428 20.51 39.07 2.01
N PHE A 429 19.31 38.47 2.04
CA PHE A 429 18.06 39.23 2.14
C PHE A 429 17.19 38.74 3.29
N GLU A 430 16.78 39.70 4.11
CA GLU A 430 15.70 39.56 5.09
C GLU A 430 14.38 39.99 4.44
N ASN A 431 13.26 39.52 4.99
CA ASN A 431 11.88 39.71 4.54
C ASN A 431 11.45 38.94 3.28
N VAL A 432 10.16 38.63 3.25
CA VAL A 432 9.39 38.46 2.01
C VAL A 432 9.50 39.77 1.23
N THR A 433 10.06 39.73 0.03
CA THR A 433 10.33 40.94 -0.78
C THR A 433 9.07 41.66 -1.26
N ASP A 434 7.93 40.98 -1.26
CA ASP A 434 6.61 41.54 -1.55
C ASP A 434 5.55 40.87 -0.65
N PRO A 435 5.24 41.48 0.52
CA PRO A 435 4.25 40.95 1.46
C PRO A 435 2.83 40.83 0.87
N ASP A 436 2.47 41.73 -0.04
CA ASP A 436 1.13 41.78 -0.62
C ASP A 436 0.92 40.62 -1.60
N VAL A 437 1.91 40.34 -2.46
CA VAL A 437 1.90 39.17 -3.35
C VAL A 437 1.95 37.85 -2.57
N PHE A 438 2.66 37.79 -1.44
CA PHE A 438 2.63 36.62 -0.54
C PHE A 438 1.23 36.41 0.06
N ASN A 439 0.65 37.45 0.65
CA ASN A 439 -0.66 37.38 1.31
C ASN A 439 -1.77 37.05 0.30
N GLN A 440 -1.71 37.63 -0.90
CA GLN A 440 -2.63 37.31 -2.00
C GLN A 440 -2.53 35.83 -2.39
N LYS A 441 -1.33 35.34 -2.73
CA LYS A 441 -1.13 33.93 -3.15
C LYS A 441 -1.49 32.93 -2.05
N LEU A 442 -1.26 33.28 -0.78
CA LEU A 442 -1.70 32.45 0.33
C LEU A 442 -3.23 32.48 0.46
N GLY A 443 -3.88 33.64 0.35
CA GLY A 443 -5.34 33.76 0.33
C GLY A 443 -5.96 32.90 -0.77
N ASP A 444 -5.51 33.06 -2.02
CA ASP A 444 -5.96 32.28 -3.18
C ASP A 444 -5.83 30.76 -2.94
N LEU A 445 -4.70 30.32 -2.37
CA LEU A 445 -4.44 28.92 -2.04
C LEU A 445 -5.37 28.42 -0.92
N MET A 446 -5.62 29.25 0.09
CA MET A 446 -6.47 28.91 1.22
C MET A 446 -7.95 28.82 0.81
N ASP A 447 -8.42 29.73 -0.05
CA ASP A 447 -9.76 29.68 -0.65
C ASP A 447 -9.92 28.44 -1.56
N GLN A 448 -8.88 28.09 -2.34
CA GLN A 448 -8.86 26.90 -3.18
C GLN A 448 -9.05 25.61 -2.35
N ILE A 449 -8.22 25.40 -1.32
CA ILE A 449 -8.29 24.16 -0.52
C ILE A 449 -9.56 24.11 0.34
N SER A 450 -10.05 25.26 0.81
CA SER A 450 -11.33 25.35 1.53
C SER A 450 -12.49 24.91 0.64
N SER A 451 -12.51 25.44 -0.59
CA SER A 451 -13.49 25.08 -1.61
C SER A 451 -13.39 23.61 -2.04
N GLU A 452 -12.21 22.99 -1.95
CA GLU A 452 -12.03 21.56 -2.21
C GLU A 452 -12.56 20.70 -1.04
N ALA A 453 -12.24 21.06 0.19
CA ALA A 453 -12.67 20.32 1.39
C ALA A 453 -14.18 20.25 1.56
N VAL A 454 -14.93 21.25 1.12
CA VAL A 454 -16.40 21.28 1.22
C VAL A 454 -17.12 20.61 0.04
N LYS A 455 -16.41 20.11 -0.99
CA LYS A 455 -17.06 19.44 -2.13
C LYS A 455 -17.68 18.10 -1.73
N PRO A 456 -18.90 17.77 -2.22
CA PRO A 456 -19.45 16.42 -2.09
C PRO A 456 -18.45 15.36 -2.57
N GLY A 457 -18.14 14.39 -1.71
CA GLY A 457 -17.18 13.32 -1.99
C GLY A 457 -15.72 13.59 -1.63
N SER A 458 -15.34 14.81 -1.22
CA SER A 458 -13.97 15.15 -0.78
C SER A 458 -13.53 14.46 0.52
N LYS A 459 -14.50 13.90 1.28
CA LYS A 459 -14.35 13.43 2.67
C LYS A 459 -13.78 14.50 3.62
N GLY A 460 -14.04 15.77 3.34
CA GLY A 460 -13.57 16.91 4.13
C GLY A 460 -12.13 17.33 3.84
N LEU A 461 -11.46 16.76 2.83
CA LEU A 461 -10.04 17.02 2.53
C LEU A 461 -9.89 18.02 1.37
N GLY A 462 -9.04 19.04 1.59
CA GLY A 462 -8.53 19.94 0.57
C GLY A 462 -7.01 20.02 0.63
N LYS A 463 -6.34 20.07 -0.52
CA LYS A 463 -4.87 20.09 -0.62
C LYS A 463 -4.42 20.92 -1.82
N GLY A 464 -3.38 21.72 -1.64
CA GLY A 464 -2.92 22.61 -2.69
C GLY A 464 -1.45 23.01 -2.56
N LYS A 465 -0.97 23.66 -3.60
CA LYS A 465 0.36 24.28 -3.64
C LYS A 465 0.31 25.51 -4.55
N THR A 466 1.09 26.53 -4.25
CA THR A 466 1.28 27.69 -5.14
C THR A 466 2.74 28.12 -5.13
N ASP A 467 3.22 28.58 -6.28
CA ASP A 467 4.56 29.15 -6.42
C ASP A 467 4.50 30.67 -6.22
N ILE A 468 5.23 31.16 -5.22
CA ILE A 468 5.42 32.60 -4.99
C ILE A 468 6.52 33.12 -5.91
N SER A 469 7.60 32.33 -6.07
CA SER A 469 8.69 32.61 -7.00
C SER A 469 9.28 31.31 -7.52
N SER A 470 10.23 31.39 -8.46
CA SER A 470 11.01 30.25 -8.94
C SER A 470 11.77 29.47 -7.85
N PHE A 471 11.89 30.04 -6.65
CA PHE A 471 12.61 29.46 -5.52
C PHE A 471 11.75 29.29 -4.26
N VAL A 472 10.47 29.68 -4.29
CA VAL A 472 9.58 29.66 -3.12
C VAL A 472 8.23 29.08 -3.51
N ARG A 473 7.97 27.86 -3.01
CA ARG A 473 6.68 27.17 -3.11
C ARG A 473 6.03 27.10 -1.74
N LEU A 474 4.73 27.37 -1.69
CA LEU A 474 3.86 27.02 -0.57
C LEU A 474 3.16 25.70 -0.85
N TYR A 475 2.95 24.92 0.19
CA TYR A 475 2.01 23.81 0.24
C TYR A 475 0.97 24.13 1.31
N ALA A 476 -0.27 23.68 1.14
CA ALA A 476 -1.32 23.82 2.14
C ALA A 476 -2.26 22.60 2.14
N LEU A 477 -2.82 22.32 3.30
CA LEU A 477 -3.75 21.21 3.57
C LEU A 477 -4.92 21.74 4.41
N VAL A 478 -6.07 21.10 4.33
CA VAL A 478 -7.17 21.27 5.28
C VAL A 478 -7.97 19.96 5.34
N GLN A 479 -8.39 19.57 6.55
CA GLN A 479 -9.09 18.30 6.79
C GLN A 479 -10.22 18.54 7.80
N CYS A 480 -11.42 18.78 7.29
CA CYS A 480 -12.65 18.61 8.03
C CYS A 480 -12.89 17.13 8.37
N THR A 481 -13.81 16.89 9.30
CA THR A 481 -14.15 15.56 9.77
C THR A 481 -15.50 15.08 9.29
N ILE A 482 -15.61 13.76 9.25
CA ILE A 482 -16.75 13.00 8.70
C ILE A 482 -18.07 13.26 9.45
N ASP A 483 -18.01 13.78 10.68
CA ASP A 483 -19.16 14.20 11.50
C ASP A 483 -19.61 15.65 11.26
N LEU A 484 -18.84 16.47 10.56
CA LEU A 484 -19.22 17.82 10.18
C LEU A 484 -20.00 17.78 8.86
N SER A 485 -21.17 18.41 8.83
CA SER A 485 -21.85 18.72 7.57
C SER A 485 -20.98 19.65 6.71
N GLU A 486 -21.20 19.67 5.40
CA GLU A 486 -20.49 20.56 4.46
C GLU A 486 -20.56 22.03 4.89
N LEU A 487 -21.72 22.48 5.38
CA LEU A 487 -21.93 23.83 5.92
C LEU A 487 -21.12 24.09 7.19
N ASN A 488 -21.10 23.15 8.14
CA ASN A 488 -20.34 23.30 9.37
C ASN A 488 -18.83 23.24 9.10
N CYS A 489 -18.40 22.40 8.14
CA CYS A 489 -17.04 22.35 7.63
C CYS A 489 -16.63 23.72 7.03
N ALA A 490 -17.42 24.27 6.11
CA ALA A 490 -17.19 25.58 5.50
C ALA A 490 -17.05 26.68 6.56
N GLN A 491 -17.96 26.73 7.53
CA GLN A 491 -17.92 27.69 8.63
C GLN A 491 -16.70 27.50 9.54
N CYS A 492 -16.32 26.26 9.89
CA CYS A 492 -15.13 25.99 10.70
C CYS A 492 -13.84 26.39 9.99
N ILE A 493 -13.76 26.14 8.68
CA ILE A 493 -12.60 26.55 7.87
C ILE A 493 -12.54 28.08 7.77
N ALA A 494 -13.64 28.75 7.41
CA ALA A 494 -13.69 30.21 7.33
C ALA A 494 -13.26 30.88 8.65
N ILE A 495 -13.78 30.43 9.79
CA ILE A 495 -13.41 30.94 11.12
C ILE A 495 -11.92 30.68 11.42
N ALA A 496 -11.36 29.54 11.01
CA ALA A 496 -9.93 29.28 11.18
C ALA A 496 -9.08 30.23 10.31
N ILE A 497 -9.51 30.47 9.07
CA ILE A 497 -8.84 31.37 8.10
C ILE A 497 -8.86 32.82 8.60
N GLU A 498 -10.03 33.32 9.02
CA GLU A 498 -10.20 34.69 9.52
C GLU A 498 -9.42 35.00 10.80
N ASN A 499 -9.06 33.98 11.60
CA ASN A 499 -8.34 34.17 12.87
C ASN A 499 -6.81 34.05 12.77
N PHE A 500 -6.24 33.72 11.60
CA PHE A 500 -4.78 33.76 11.41
C PHE A 500 -4.15 35.13 11.72
N PRO A 501 -4.71 36.29 11.30
CA PRO A 501 -4.12 37.59 11.56
C PRO A 501 -4.14 38.00 13.04
N THR A 502 -5.13 37.56 13.82
CA THR A 502 -5.33 37.97 15.22
C THR A 502 -4.55 37.13 16.23
N ILE A 503 -4.28 35.85 15.92
CA ILE A 503 -3.57 34.92 16.81
C ILE A 503 -2.04 35.09 16.74
N CYS A 504 -1.54 35.69 15.65
CA CYS A 504 -0.12 36.02 15.44
C CYS A 504 0.45 37.13 16.35
N GLY A 505 -0.35 37.73 17.23
CA GLY A 505 0.12 38.57 18.34
C GLY A 505 0.65 39.95 17.93
N SER A 506 -0.24 40.91 17.65
CA SER A 506 0.04 42.36 17.44
C SER A 506 1.00 42.76 16.30
N HIS A 507 1.70 41.83 15.68
CA HIS A 507 2.49 42.04 14.47
C HIS A 507 1.58 42.11 13.23
N LYS A 508 1.90 42.97 12.27
CA LYS A 508 1.01 43.28 11.14
C LYS A 508 1.26 42.28 10.01
N SER A 509 0.33 41.33 9.90
CA SER A 509 0.27 40.26 8.89
C SER A 509 1.07 39.00 9.21
N LEU A 510 0.66 37.90 8.56
CA LEU A 510 1.26 36.58 8.68
C LEU A 510 2.72 36.54 8.20
N VAL A 511 3.10 37.50 7.35
CA VAL A 511 4.48 37.74 6.92
C VAL A 511 5.36 38.10 8.11
N ASP A 512 4.94 39.00 9.00
CA ASP A 512 5.74 39.39 10.18
C ASP A 512 6.03 38.18 11.09
N SER A 513 5.11 37.22 11.23
CA SER A 513 5.31 36.02 12.06
C SER A 513 6.25 34.99 11.43
N LEU A 514 6.31 34.90 10.10
CA LEU A 514 7.27 34.06 9.39
C LEU A 514 8.65 34.74 9.26
N VAL A 515 8.68 36.08 9.27
CA VAL A 515 9.90 36.90 9.11
C VAL A 515 10.62 37.18 10.44
N ASN A 516 9.91 37.45 11.54
CA ASN A 516 10.54 37.84 12.82
C ASN A 516 11.17 36.69 13.62
N TYR A 517 11.22 35.45 13.12
CA TYR A 517 11.85 34.32 13.83
C TYR A 517 13.40 34.34 13.83
N LYS A 518 13.98 35.55 13.85
CA LYS A 518 15.41 35.84 13.99
C LYS A 518 15.76 36.80 15.13
N SER A 519 14.79 37.50 15.75
CA SER A 519 15.06 38.63 16.65
C SER A 519 14.96 38.35 18.15
N VAL A 520 14.92 37.07 18.58
CA VAL A 520 14.94 36.67 20.02
C VAL A 520 16.27 36.04 20.44
N MET A 521 17.38 36.44 19.81
CA MET A 521 18.74 36.27 20.35
C MET A 521 19.64 37.44 19.94
N ALA A 522 19.55 38.55 20.69
CA ALA A 522 20.69 39.39 21.11
C ALA A 522 20.28 40.80 21.59
N LEU A 523 19.77 40.91 22.83
CA LEU A 523 20.04 42.07 23.70
C LEU A 523 20.06 41.59 25.16
N ASN A 524 21.25 41.61 25.77
CA ASN A 524 21.45 41.52 27.22
C ASN A 524 21.09 42.89 27.86
N PRO A 525 20.87 42.98 29.19
CA PRO A 525 20.95 41.93 30.22
C PRO A 525 19.59 41.43 30.75
#